data_AF-A0A142XE89-F1
#
_entry.id   AF-A0A142XE89-F1
#
_cell.length_a   1.000
_cell.length_b   1.000
_cell.length_c   1.000
_cell.angle_alpha   90.00
_cell.angle_beta   90.00
_cell.angle_gamma   90.00
#
_symmetry.space_group_name_H-M   'P 1'
#
loop_
_entity.id
_entity.type
_entity.pdbx_description
1 polymer ?
#
loop_
_entity_poly.entity_id
_entity_poly.type
_entity_poly.pdbx_seq_one_letter_code
_entity_poly.pdbx_strand_id
1 'polypeptide(L)'
;MGPELLAPGPDGPSALHLARTPRGARRAAWALLALFALLVPALGFAPWTQTVHGTGRAIAFNPVQRPQFVVSPIEGRVKKWYAVEGDRVAAGQMLVELVDNDPMILERLREQETLALQRLALAEGRVSDHERRLEFIKGEREVLVAEAGLRVEQNEAQVLVVLQELERARFDLKREELAYERLNRLFGSKVGEVVSKDQVEEAERRRDLAKAQVPLVEARLKLAGKTVEGARAQRAATDKRTEAIIQTEEAAVKSARSERASVRQQFNTIKTQLERQENLRVYAPVDGTVFRILANAEAGGQLVRAGERLAVLVPDIRPGAKLAPMARSRARAAGPVRAPRPP
;
A
#
# COMPACT_ATOMS: atom_id res chain seq x y z
N MET A 1 -126.84 -27.64 1.80
CA MET A 1 -128.02 -27.17 1.05
C MET A 1 -127.55 -26.82 -0.34
N GLY A 2 -128.14 -27.42 -1.38
CA GLY A 2 -127.99 -26.94 -2.77
C GLY A 2 -128.95 -25.76 -3.03
N PRO A 3 -129.33 -25.44 -4.28
CA PRO A 3 -129.06 -26.16 -5.54
C PRO A 3 -127.94 -25.46 -6.35
N GLU A 4 -127.73 -25.58 -7.68
CA GLU A 4 -128.49 -26.22 -8.77
C GLU A 4 -127.55 -26.68 -9.92
N LEU A 5 -128.12 -27.35 -10.92
CA LEU A 5 -127.56 -27.60 -12.25
C LEU A 5 -128.56 -27.08 -13.30
N LEU A 6 -128.10 -26.40 -14.35
CA LEU A 6 -128.90 -26.19 -15.56
C LEU A 6 -128.08 -26.49 -16.82
N ALA A 7 -128.63 -27.32 -17.70
CA ALA A 7 -128.03 -27.68 -18.99
C ALA A 7 -128.32 -26.62 -20.07
N PRO A 8 -127.47 -26.48 -21.10
CA PRO A 8 -127.64 -25.46 -22.14
C PRO A 8 -128.63 -25.91 -23.25
N GLY A 9 -129.46 -24.95 -23.70
CA GLY A 9 -130.19 -25.00 -24.97
C GLY A 9 -129.46 -24.21 -26.07
N PRO A 10 -129.80 -24.43 -27.36
CA PRO A 10 -128.95 -24.07 -28.51
C PRO A 10 -129.15 -22.63 -29.02
N ASP A 11 -128.19 -22.11 -29.81
CA ASP A 11 -128.41 -21.46 -31.12
C ASP A 11 -127.17 -20.68 -31.66
N GLY A 12 -126.32 -21.36 -32.46
CA GLY A 12 -125.48 -20.82 -33.55
C GLY A 12 -124.48 -19.66 -33.31
N PRO A 13 -123.80 -19.17 -34.37
CA PRO A 13 -123.53 -19.79 -35.67
C PRO A 13 -122.04 -20.14 -35.89
N SER A 14 -121.75 -20.99 -36.88
CA SER A 14 -120.39 -21.35 -37.31
C SER A 14 -119.83 -20.46 -38.43
N ALA A 15 -118.52 -20.62 -38.67
CA ALA A 15 -117.81 -20.48 -39.95
C ALA A 15 -117.16 -19.14 -40.37
N LEU A 16 -115.82 -19.21 -40.50
CA LEU A 16 -115.00 -18.79 -41.66
C LEU A 16 -114.89 -17.31 -42.09
N HIS A 17 -115.62 -16.34 -41.53
CA HIS A 17 -115.68 -14.98 -42.12
C HIS A 17 -114.73 -13.89 -41.59
N LEU A 18 -113.90 -14.12 -40.57
CA LEU A 18 -113.07 -13.06 -39.94
C LEU A 18 -111.59 -13.00 -40.38
N ALA A 19 -111.13 -13.89 -41.26
CA ALA A 19 -109.74 -13.90 -41.74
C ALA A 19 -109.49 -12.96 -42.94
N ARG A 20 -109.66 -11.64 -42.77
CA ARG A 20 -109.11 -10.63 -43.70
C ARG A 20 -108.06 -9.78 -43.02
N THR A 21 -106.80 -9.97 -43.41
CA THR A 21 -105.66 -9.20 -42.90
C THR A 21 -105.85 -7.69 -43.16
N PRO A 22 -105.82 -6.83 -42.13
CA PRO A 22 -106.08 -5.41 -42.31
C PRO A 22 -104.95 -4.75 -43.10
N ARG A 23 -105.30 -3.80 -43.98
CA ARG A 23 -104.36 -3.09 -44.87
C ARG A 23 -103.20 -2.39 -44.12
N GLY A 24 -103.38 -2.07 -42.83
CA GLY A 24 -102.34 -1.52 -41.96
C GLY A 24 -101.17 -2.47 -41.69
N ALA A 25 -101.44 -3.78 -41.44
CA ALA A 25 -100.39 -4.77 -41.19
C ALA A 25 -99.44 -4.92 -42.39
N ARG A 26 -99.98 -4.82 -43.61
CA ARG A 26 -99.20 -4.86 -44.85
C ARG A 26 -98.27 -3.64 -44.98
N ARG A 27 -98.73 -2.44 -44.58
CA ARG A 27 -97.88 -1.23 -44.55
C ARG A 27 -96.76 -1.32 -43.51
N ALA A 28 -97.04 -1.85 -42.32
CA ALA A 28 -96.05 -2.05 -41.27
C ALA A 28 -94.94 -3.02 -41.69
N ALA A 29 -95.28 -4.13 -42.36
CA ALA A 29 -94.31 -5.10 -42.88
C ALA A 29 -93.36 -4.47 -43.93
N TRP A 30 -93.89 -3.66 -44.86
CA TRP A 30 -93.07 -2.94 -45.84
C TRP A 30 -92.18 -1.87 -45.20
N ALA A 31 -92.65 -1.17 -44.16
CA ALA A 31 -91.84 -0.20 -43.42
C ALA A 31 -90.66 -0.87 -42.66
N LEU A 32 -90.89 -2.03 -42.03
CA LEU A 32 -89.84 -2.82 -41.38
C LEU A 32 -88.79 -3.34 -42.37
N LEU A 33 -89.22 -3.82 -43.53
CA LEU A 33 -88.31 -4.24 -44.61
C LEU A 33 -87.46 -3.09 -45.14
N ALA A 34 -88.06 -1.91 -45.35
CA ALA A 34 -87.32 -0.72 -45.77
C ALA A 34 -86.30 -0.25 -44.71
N LEU A 35 -86.68 -0.29 -43.43
CA LEU A 35 -85.78 0.07 -42.32
C LEU A 35 -84.57 -0.88 -42.25
N PHE A 36 -84.79 -2.20 -42.35
CA PHE A 36 -83.72 -3.18 -42.31
C PHE A 36 -82.75 -3.05 -43.50
N ALA A 37 -83.29 -2.85 -44.71
CA ALA A 37 -82.50 -2.64 -45.92
C ALA A 37 -81.61 -1.38 -45.86
N LEU A 38 -82.03 -0.35 -45.11
CA LEU A 38 -81.30 0.92 -44.97
C LEU A 38 -80.28 0.91 -43.81
N LEU A 39 -80.53 0.11 -42.76
CA LEU A 39 -79.66 0.02 -41.58
C LEU A 39 -78.32 -0.67 -41.86
N VAL A 40 -78.32 -1.78 -42.62
CA VAL A 40 -77.12 -2.58 -42.90
C VAL A 40 -75.98 -1.78 -43.55
N PRO A 41 -76.18 -1.01 -44.65
CA PRO A 41 -75.11 -0.20 -45.21
C PRO A 41 -74.65 0.93 -44.28
N ALA A 42 -75.54 1.48 -43.44
CA ALA A 42 -75.18 2.55 -42.51
C ALA A 42 -74.12 2.12 -41.46
N LEU A 43 -74.14 0.86 -41.00
CA LEU A 43 -73.09 0.33 -40.11
C LEU A 43 -71.76 0.11 -40.84
N GLY A 44 -71.78 -0.17 -42.15
CA GLY A 44 -70.56 -0.35 -42.95
C GLY A 44 -69.76 0.95 -43.16
N PHE A 45 -70.42 2.10 -43.12
CA PHE A 45 -69.79 3.42 -43.19
C PHE A 45 -69.41 4.01 -41.81
N ALA A 46 -69.70 3.31 -40.70
CA ALA A 46 -69.27 3.74 -39.38
C ALA A 46 -67.76 3.49 -39.22
N PRO A 47 -66.92 4.54 -39.02
CA PRO A 47 -65.47 4.38 -38.92
C PRO A 47 -65.10 3.82 -37.54
N TRP A 48 -65.16 2.49 -37.39
CA TRP A 48 -64.76 1.83 -36.14
C TRP A 48 -63.24 1.88 -35.98
N THR A 49 -62.76 2.91 -35.29
CA THR A 49 -61.37 3.01 -34.81
C THR A 49 -61.28 2.43 -33.40
N GLN A 50 -60.44 1.41 -33.22
CA GLN A 50 -60.15 0.83 -31.91
C GLN A 50 -58.89 1.48 -31.33
N THR A 51 -59.04 2.24 -30.25
CA THR A 51 -57.91 2.84 -29.53
C THR A 51 -57.14 1.74 -28.78
N VAL A 52 -55.88 1.50 -29.17
CA VAL A 52 -54.98 0.59 -28.45
C VAL A 52 -53.95 1.42 -27.68
N HIS A 53 -53.99 1.35 -26.35
CA HIS A 53 -53.01 2.03 -25.50
C HIS A 53 -51.72 1.21 -25.38
N GLY A 54 -50.66 1.63 -26.07
CA GLY A 54 -49.32 1.07 -25.90
C GLY A 54 -48.49 1.87 -24.90
N THR A 55 -47.95 1.21 -23.87
CA THR A 55 -47.02 1.84 -22.91
C THR A 55 -45.56 1.60 -23.33
N GLY A 56 -44.92 2.65 -23.85
CA GLY A 56 -43.49 2.64 -24.14
C GLY A 56 -42.66 2.98 -22.90
N ARG A 57 -41.75 2.10 -22.46
CA ARG A 57 -40.78 2.40 -21.39
C ARG A 57 -39.39 2.57 -21.96
N ALA A 58 -38.90 3.81 -22.01
CA ALA A 58 -37.52 4.10 -22.35
C ALA A 58 -36.57 3.51 -21.28
N ILE A 59 -35.79 2.50 -21.65
CA ILE A 59 -34.74 1.93 -20.82
C ILE A 59 -33.38 2.24 -21.44
N ALA A 60 -32.49 2.86 -20.66
CA ALA A 60 -31.13 3.13 -21.10
C ALA A 60 -30.34 1.82 -21.25
N PHE A 61 -29.95 1.50 -22.48
CA PHE A 61 -29.30 0.21 -22.80
C PHE A 61 -27.82 0.17 -22.40
N ASN A 62 -27.19 1.33 -22.17
CA ASN A 62 -25.80 1.45 -21.72
C ASN A 62 -25.75 1.64 -20.18
N PRO A 63 -24.95 0.86 -19.42
CA PRO A 63 -24.81 1.03 -17.98
C PRO A 63 -24.32 2.43 -17.54
N VAL A 64 -23.57 3.14 -18.39
CA VAL A 64 -23.11 4.52 -18.11
C VAL A 64 -24.25 5.54 -18.12
N GLN A 65 -25.35 5.26 -18.83
CA GLN A 65 -26.53 6.12 -18.96
C GLN A 65 -27.58 5.88 -17.85
N ARG A 66 -27.24 5.12 -16.81
CA ARG A 66 -28.12 4.91 -15.66
C ARG A 66 -28.07 6.12 -14.71
N PRO A 67 -29.17 6.41 -13.97
CA PRO A 67 -29.12 7.39 -12.90
C PRO A 67 -28.02 7.03 -11.89
N GLN A 68 -27.13 7.97 -11.61
CA GLN A 68 -26.01 7.82 -10.67
C GLN A 68 -26.35 8.50 -9.35
N PHE A 69 -26.06 7.85 -8.23
CA PHE A 69 -26.21 8.46 -6.91
C PHE A 69 -24.92 9.22 -6.56
N VAL A 70 -25.05 10.52 -6.36
CA VAL A 70 -24.03 11.30 -5.65
C VAL A 70 -24.17 10.98 -4.17
N VAL A 71 -23.10 10.51 -3.55
CA VAL A 71 -23.06 10.13 -2.13
C VAL A 71 -22.19 11.11 -1.34
N SER A 72 -22.49 11.28 -0.05
CA SER A 72 -21.68 12.10 0.84
C SER A 72 -20.34 11.42 1.13
N PRO A 73 -19.18 12.07 0.88
CA PRO A 73 -17.87 11.48 1.18
C PRO A 73 -17.61 11.30 2.69
N ILE A 74 -18.21 12.15 3.52
CA ILE A 74 -18.10 12.12 5.00
C ILE A 74 -19.48 12.37 5.65
N GLU A 75 -19.55 12.27 6.97
CA GLU A 75 -20.69 12.72 7.77
C GLU A 75 -20.60 14.23 8.04
N GLY A 76 -21.72 14.93 8.01
CA GLY A 76 -21.76 16.39 8.21
C GLY A 76 -23.13 17.01 7.95
N ARG A 77 -23.22 18.31 8.12
CA ARG A 77 -24.39 19.15 7.87
C ARG A 77 -24.32 19.77 6.47
N VAL A 78 -25.43 19.80 5.75
CA VAL A 78 -25.50 20.59 4.51
C VAL A 78 -25.46 22.08 4.84
N LYS A 79 -24.43 22.78 4.35
CA LYS A 79 -24.27 24.24 4.50
C LYS A 79 -25.00 24.98 3.38
N LYS A 80 -24.79 24.57 2.13
CA LYS A 80 -25.43 25.19 0.96
C LYS A 80 -25.49 24.26 -0.26
N TRP A 81 -26.66 24.20 -0.89
CA TRP A 81 -26.84 23.64 -2.24
C TRP A 81 -26.48 24.67 -3.32
N TYR A 82 -25.82 24.22 -4.37
CA TYR A 82 -25.40 25.02 -5.54
C TYR A 82 -26.12 24.62 -6.84
N ALA A 83 -26.86 23.50 -6.82
CA ALA A 83 -27.72 23.03 -7.90
C ALA A 83 -29.09 22.62 -7.34
N VAL A 84 -30.14 22.82 -8.13
CA VAL A 84 -31.55 22.52 -7.82
C VAL A 84 -32.02 21.32 -8.65
N GLU A 85 -33.14 20.70 -8.27
CA GLU A 85 -33.78 19.68 -9.13
C GLU A 85 -34.16 20.25 -10.49
N GLY A 86 -33.84 19.52 -11.56
CA GLY A 86 -34.02 19.95 -12.94
C GLY A 86 -32.83 20.73 -13.52
N ASP A 87 -31.85 21.17 -12.71
CA ASP A 87 -30.67 21.87 -13.21
C ASP A 87 -29.75 20.94 -14.00
N ARG A 88 -29.23 21.45 -15.11
CA ARG A 88 -28.18 20.81 -15.89
C ARG A 88 -26.81 21.19 -15.34
N VAL A 89 -25.99 20.19 -15.04
CA VAL A 89 -24.68 20.33 -14.40
C VAL A 89 -23.59 19.69 -15.26
N ALA A 90 -22.43 20.34 -15.33
CA ALA A 90 -21.25 19.82 -16.00
C ALA A 90 -20.44 18.92 -15.06
N ALA A 91 -19.67 17.97 -15.61
CA ALA A 91 -18.71 17.20 -14.84
C ALA A 91 -17.72 18.13 -14.10
N GLY A 92 -17.53 17.92 -12.80
CA GLY A 92 -16.72 18.78 -11.93
C GLY A 92 -17.42 20.03 -11.39
N GLN A 93 -18.68 20.31 -11.76
CA GLN A 93 -19.46 21.40 -11.16
C GLN A 93 -19.81 21.08 -9.70
N MET A 94 -19.73 22.07 -8.82
CA MET A 94 -20.08 21.92 -7.40
C MET A 94 -21.60 21.78 -7.24
N LEU A 95 -22.03 20.75 -6.50
CA LEU A 95 -23.44 20.47 -6.23
C LEU A 95 -23.84 20.91 -4.81
N VAL A 96 -23.01 20.60 -3.82
CA VAL A 96 -23.26 20.92 -2.41
C VAL A 96 -21.97 21.15 -1.65
N GLU A 97 -22.00 22.14 -0.77
CA GLU A 97 -20.99 22.37 0.28
C GLU A 97 -21.53 21.81 1.60
N LEU A 98 -20.77 20.88 2.16
CA LEU A 98 -20.99 20.29 3.47
C LEU A 98 -20.10 21.01 4.49
N VAL A 99 -20.49 21.01 5.76
CA VAL A 99 -19.65 21.41 6.90
C VAL A 99 -19.85 20.36 7.98
N ASP A 100 -18.86 20.11 8.82
CA ASP A 100 -19.03 19.21 9.96
C ASP A 100 -20.15 19.71 10.91
N ASN A 101 -20.64 18.84 11.78
CA ASN A 101 -21.38 19.28 12.95
C ASN A 101 -20.45 19.96 13.98
N ASP A 102 -19.17 19.59 13.97
CA ASP A 102 -18.01 20.14 14.65
C ASP A 102 -17.56 21.57 14.23
N PRO A 103 -17.96 22.73 14.81
CA PRO A 103 -17.50 24.03 14.31
C PRO A 103 -16.01 24.30 14.54
N MET A 104 -15.36 23.63 15.50
CA MET A 104 -13.94 23.81 15.85
C MET A 104 -13.05 22.65 15.37
N ILE A 105 -13.59 21.73 14.57
CA ILE A 105 -12.85 20.54 14.09
C ILE A 105 -11.60 20.89 13.28
N LEU A 106 -11.66 21.93 12.44
CA LEU A 106 -10.52 22.41 11.65
C LEU A 106 -9.41 23.00 12.52
N GLU A 107 -9.76 23.72 13.57
CA GLU A 107 -8.80 24.29 14.52
C GLU A 107 -8.09 23.15 15.28
N ARG A 108 -8.86 22.20 15.83
CA ARG A 108 -8.28 21.01 16.49
C ARG A 108 -7.43 20.15 15.57
N LEU A 109 -7.80 19.96 14.30
CA LEU A 109 -6.97 19.22 13.35
C LEU A 109 -5.65 19.96 13.03
N ARG A 110 -5.65 21.30 12.97
CA ARG A 110 -4.43 22.11 12.83
C ARG A 110 -3.57 22.07 14.09
N GLU A 111 -4.14 22.13 15.28
CA GLU A 111 -3.41 21.90 16.53
C GLU A 111 -2.75 20.52 16.53
N GLN A 112 -3.48 19.47 16.16
CA GLN A 112 -2.94 18.11 16.03
C GLN A 112 -1.84 18.02 14.96
N GLU A 113 -1.98 18.70 13.82
CA GLU A 113 -0.95 18.76 12.79
C GLU A 113 0.33 19.43 13.32
N THR A 114 0.23 20.59 13.98
CA THR A 114 1.40 21.29 14.54
C THR A 114 2.11 20.45 15.62
N LEU A 115 1.37 19.78 16.49
CA LEU A 115 1.93 18.85 17.49
C LEU A 115 2.58 17.63 16.84
N ALA A 116 1.99 17.07 15.78
CA ALA A 116 2.56 15.95 15.04
C ALA A 116 3.83 16.36 14.26
N LEU A 117 3.86 17.58 13.70
CA LEU A 117 5.03 18.15 13.04
C LEU A 117 6.18 18.40 14.04
N GLN A 118 5.89 18.95 15.23
CA GLN A 118 6.87 19.08 16.30
C GLN A 118 7.44 17.72 16.74
N ARG A 119 6.58 16.71 16.91
CA ARG A 119 7.02 15.33 17.21
C ARG A 119 7.87 14.74 16.09
N LEU A 120 7.54 14.99 14.83
CA LEU A 120 8.32 14.53 13.69
C LEU A 120 9.71 15.19 13.66
N ALA A 121 9.79 16.49 13.88
CA ALA A 121 11.06 17.23 13.98
C ALA A 121 11.93 16.72 15.14
N LEU A 122 11.33 16.43 16.30
CA LEU A 122 12.05 15.81 17.43
C LEU A 122 12.56 14.41 17.11
N ALA A 123 11.76 13.58 16.42
CA ALA A 123 12.18 12.24 16.00
C ALA A 123 13.27 12.28 14.91
N GLU A 124 13.23 13.25 14.00
CA GLU A 124 14.29 13.52 13.02
C GLU A 124 15.58 14.00 13.70
N GLY A 125 15.48 14.87 14.70
CA GLY A 125 16.58 15.28 15.57
C GLY A 125 17.26 14.08 16.24
N ARG A 126 16.49 13.21 16.91
CA ARG A 126 17.02 11.98 17.54
C ARG A 126 17.76 11.07 16.57
N VAL A 127 17.24 10.89 15.34
CA VAL A 127 17.92 10.10 14.31
C VAL A 127 19.27 10.72 13.96
N SER A 128 19.32 12.04 13.74
CA SER A 128 20.55 12.79 13.47
C SER A 128 21.55 12.72 14.64
N ASP A 129 21.08 12.79 15.88
CA ASP A 129 21.92 12.68 17.09
C ASP A 129 22.58 11.30 17.19
N HIS A 130 21.81 10.23 17.00
CA HIS A 130 22.36 8.87 17.00
C HIS A 130 23.27 8.60 15.80
N GLU A 131 22.99 9.16 14.62
CA GLU A 131 23.84 9.03 13.44
C GLU A 131 25.20 9.74 13.63
N ARG A 132 25.20 10.97 14.16
CA ARG A 132 26.43 11.70 14.52
C ARG A 132 27.23 10.99 15.63
N ARG A 133 26.55 10.41 16.62
CA ARG A 133 27.19 9.64 17.69
C ARG A 133 27.83 8.35 17.16
N LEU A 134 27.16 7.67 16.23
CA LEU A 134 27.68 6.48 15.56
C LEU A 134 28.93 6.80 14.72
N GLU A 135 28.91 7.92 13.99
CA GLU A 135 30.07 8.42 13.23
C GLU A 135 31.26 8.73 14.16
N PHE A 136 31.01 9.45 15.25
CA PHE A 136 32.03 9.73 16.28
C PHE A 136 32.67 8.45 16.83
N ILE A 137 31.86 7.44 17.18
CA ILE A 137 32.35 6.15 17.71
C ILE A 137 33.12 5.36 16.65
N LYS A 138 32.77 5.47 15.36
CA LYS A 138 33.53 4.86 14.26
C LYS A 138 34.91 5.52 14.12
N GLY A 139 34.99 6.85 14.19
CA GLY A 139 36.27 7.58 14.25
C GLY A 139 37.10 7.22 15.49
N GLU A 140 36.48 7.12 16.66
CA GLU A 140 37.13 6.68 17.90
C GLU A 140 37.71 5.27 17.77
N ARG A 141 36.96 4.33 17.17
CA ARG A 141 37.45 2.97 16.88
C ARG A 141 38.69 2.99 15.98
N GLU A 142 38.70 3.78 14.92
CA GLU A 142 39.86 3.86 14.00
C GLU A 142 41.13 4.29 14.75
N VAL A 143 41.04 5.32 15.59
CA VAL A 143 42.16 5.78 16.42
C VAL A 143 42.61 4.71 17.42
N LEU A 144 41.67 4.09 18.17
CA LEU A 144 42.00 3.08 19.18
C LEU A 144 42.60 1.79 18.58
N VAL A 145 42.12 1.36 17.42
CA VAL A 145 42.63 0.17 16.72
C VAL A 145 43.98 0.46 16.06
N ALA A 146 44.19 1.69 15.57
CA ALA A 146 45.50 2.14 15.07
C ALA A 146 46.53 2.23 16.19
N GLU A 147 46.19 2.82 17.35
CA GLU A 147 47.08 2.88 18.52
C GLU A 147 47.47 1.48 19.01
N ALA A 148 46.49 0.57 19.11
CA ALA A 148 46.77 -0.82 19.45
C ALA A 148 47.59 -1.56 18.37
N GLY A 149 47.49 -1.16 17.11
CA GLY A 149 48.36 -1.61 16.01
C GLY A 149 49.81 -1.17 16.20
N LEU A 150 50.04 0.12 16.42
CA LEU A 150 51.38 0.67 16.67
C LEU A 150 52.06 0.01 17.87
N ARG A 151 51.31 -0.29 18.95
CA ARG A 151 51.83 -1.05 20.09
C ARG A 151 52.26 -2.48 19.72
N VAL A 152 51.60 -3.13 18.77
CA VAL A 152 52.04 -4.44 18.25
C VAL A 152 53.34 -4.28 17.47
N GLU A 153 53.41 -3.34 16.54
CA GLU A 153 54.58 -3.06 15.70
C GLU A 153 55.83 -2.71 16.54
N GLN A 154 55.66 -1.90 17.59
CA GLN A 154 56.73 -1.57 18.55
C GLN A 154 57.27 -2.82 19.27
N ASN A 155 56.40 -3.73 19.71
CA ASN A 155 56.81 -4.98 20.35
C ASN A 155 57.47 -5.94 19.35
N GLU A 156 57.01 -5.97 18.09
CA GLU A 156 57.63 -6.77 17.02
C GLU A 156 59.02 -6.25 16.65
N ALA A 157 59.21 -4.92 16.61
CA ALA A 157 60.53 -4.31 16.47
C ALA A 157 61.46 -4.67 17.65
N GLN A 158 60.94 -4.71 18.88
CA GLN A 158 61.71 -5.14 20.06
C GLN A 158 62.14 -6.62 19.95
N VAL A 159 61.30 -7.50 19.38
CA VAL A 159 61.70 -8.89 19.08
C VAL A 159 62.85 -8.94 18.08
N LEU A 160 62.84 -8.10 17.04
CA LEU A 160 63.96 -8.01 16.08
C LEU A 160 65.26 -7.55 16.75
N VAL A 161 65.21 -6.60 17.69
CA VAL A 161 66.39 -6.19 18.48
C VAL A 161 66.94 -7.35 19.31
N VAL A 162 66.09 -8.08 20.03
CA VAL A 162 66.53 -9.21 20.88
C VAL A 162 67.00 -10.42 20.04
N LEU A 163 66.49 -10.59 18.81
CA LEU A 163 67.04 -11.55 17.85
C LEU A 163 68.49 -11.21 17.45
N GLN A 164 68.79 -9.94 17.19
CA GLN A 164 70.15 -9.49 16.90
C GLN A 164 71.08 -9.63 18.11
N GLU A 165 70.57 -9.39 19.34
CA GLU A 165 71.31 -9.69 20.57
C GLU A 165 71.63 -11.19 20.71
N LEU A 166 70.70 -12.07 20.33
CA LEU A 166 70.89 -13.53 20.40
C LEU A 166 71.94 -14.00 19.40
N GLU A 167 71.86 -13.56 18.15
CA GLU A 167 72.86 -13.90 17.14
C GLU A 167 74.24 -13.37 17.53
N ARG A 168 74.33 -12.14 18.04
CA ARG A 168 75.57 -11.61 18.62
C ARG A 168 76.11 -12.50 19.75
N ALA A 169 75.27 -12.90 20.71
CA ALA A 169 75.69 -13.77 21.82
C ALA A 169 76.19 -15.14 21.33
N ARG A 170 75.59 -15.69 20.26
CA ARG A 170 76.04 -16.92 19.60
C ARG A 170 77.38 -16.75 18.89
N PHE A 171 77.61 -15.64 18.19
CA PHE A 171 78.91 -15.33 17.59
C PHE A 171 80.00 -15.11 18.65
N ASP A 172 79.69 -14.38 19.72
CA ASP A 172 80.61 -14.17 20.85
C ASP A 172 80.97 -15.51 21.53
N LEU A 173 79.98 -16.38 21.81
CA LEU A 173 80.24 -17.75 22.28
C LEU A 173 81.16 -18.50 21.32
N LYS A 174 80.87 -18.49 20.01
CA LYS A 174 81.68 -19.25 19.05
C LYS A 174 83.11 -18.72 18.95
N ARG A 175 83.32 -17.41 19.12
CA ARG A 175 84.66 -16.80 19.21
C ARG A 175 85.42 -17.33 20.42
N GLU A 176 84.82 -17.31 21.62
CA GLU A 176 85.49 -17.77 22.84
C GLU A 176 85.73 -19.30 22.85
N GLU A 177 84.81 -20.10 22.29
CA GLU A 177 85.03 -21.54 22.06
C GLU A 177 86.28 -21.80 21.22
N LEU A 178 86.39 -21.14 20.06
CA LEU A 178 87.53 -21.29 19.15
C LEU A 178 88.84 -20.74 19.74
N ALA A 179 88.77 -19.75 20.62
CA ALA A 179 89.92 -19.23 21.36
C ALA A 179 90.40 -20.26 22.41
N TYR A 180 89.48 -20.80 23.21
CA TYR A 180 89.76 -21.85 24.19
C TYR A 180 90.32 -23.12 23.52
N GLU A 181 89.68 -23.62 22.45
CA GLU A 181 90.15 -24.80 21.70
C GLU A 181 91.58 -24.62 21.18
N ARG A 182 91.90 -23.42 20.68
CA ARG A 182 93.24 -23.09 20.16
C ARG A 182 94.29 -23.08 21.27
N LEU A 183 94.01 -22.43 22.39
CA LEU A 183 94.93 -22.35 23.54
C LEU A 183 95.13 -23.72 24.19
N ASN A 184 94.06 -24.49 24.38
CA ASN A 184 94.12 -25.84 24.93
C ASN A 184 94.94 -26.79 24.02
N ARG A 185 94.76 -26.70 22.69
CA ARG A 185 95.56 -27.48 21.73
C ARG A 185 97.03 -27.06 21.70
N LEU A 186 97.35 -25.79 21.89
CA LEU A 186 98.72 -25.29 22.00
C LEU A 186 99.40 -25.80 23.28
N PHE A 187 98.71 -25.69 24.42
CA PHE A 187 99.16 -26.18 25.73
C PHE A 187 99.47 -27.69 25.73
N GLY A 188 98.64 -28.50 25.05
CA GLY A 188 98.86 -29.95 24.90
C GLY A 188 99.92 -30.36 23.86
N SER A 189 100.57 -29.41 23.17
CA SER A 189 101.56 -29.70 22.12
C SER A 189 103.00 -29.70 22.65
N LYS A 190 103.93 -30.38 21.98
CA LYS A 190 105.37 -30.37 22.32
C LYS A 190 106.05 -29.00 22.15
N VAL A 191 105.36 -28.01 21.59
CA VAL A 191 105.80 -26.61 21.45
C VAL A 191 105.14 -25.72 22.53
N GLY A 192 104.37 -26.33 23.45
CA GLY A 192 103.43 -25.67 24.36
C GLY A 192 104.02 -24.95 25.58
N GLU A 193 105.35 -24.95 25.76
CA GLU A 193 106.04 -24.28 26.90
C GLU A 193 105.83 -22.73 26.92
N VAL A 194 105.23 -22.18 25.86
CA VAL A 194 104.94 -20.75 25.69
C VAL A 194 103.58 -20.31 26.31
N VAL A 195 102.67 -21.24 26.64
CA VAL A 195 101.32 -20.92 27.13
C VAL A 195 101.17 -21.30 28.60
N SER A 196 100.87 -20.32 29.47
CA SER A 196 100.63 -20.57 30.90
C SER A 196 99.28 -21.27 31.12
N LYS A 197 99.20 -22.15 32.12
CA LYS A 197 97.95 -22.77 32.58
C LYS A 197 96.87 -21.72 32.90
N ASP A 198 97.26 -20.60 33.50
CA ASP A 198 96.36 -19.51 33.87
C ASP A 198 95.63 -18.90 32.66
N GLN A 199 96.28 -18.86 31.49
CA GLN A 199 95.71 -18.35 30.24
C GLN A 199 94.64 -19.29 29.68
N VAL A 200 94.82 -20.60 29.83
CA VAL A 200 93.82 -21.61 29.45
C VAL A 200 92.62 -21.54 30.39
N GLU A 201 92.84 -21.42 31.70
CA GLU A 201 91.77 -21.25 32.68
C GLU A 201 91.02 -19.92 32.52
N GLU A 202 91.68 -18.84 32.09
CA GLU A 202 91.00 -17.59 31.77
C GLU A 202 90.14 -17.71 30.51
N ALA A 203 90.63 -18.36 29.46
CA ALA A 203 89.86 -18.64 28.25
C ALA A 203 88.65 -19.55 28.53
N GLU A 204 88.79 -20.53 29.42
CA GLU A 204 87.69 -21.36 29.92
C GLU A 204 86.62 -20.51 30.63
N ARG A 205 87.02 -19.63 31.57
CA ARG A 205 86.08 -18.71 32.23
C ARG A 205 85.36 -17.80 31.24
N ARG A 206 86.06 -17.27 30.23
CA ARG A 206 85.46 -16.42 29.17
C ARG A 206 84.46 -17.20 28.31
N ARG A 207 84.79 -18.42 27.89
CA ARG A 207 83.90 -19.36 27.19
C ARG A 207 82.63 -19.62 28.01
N ASP A 208 82.77 -19.94 29.29
CA ASP A 208 81.63 -20.32 30.12
C ASP A 208 80.71 -19.14 30.45
N LEU A 209 81.26 -17.94 30.62
CA LEU A 209 80.47 -16.70 30.70
C LEU A 209 79.68 -16.44 29.40
N ALA A 210 80.32 -16.55 28.24
CA ALA A 210 79.63 -16.41 26.95
C ALA A 210 78.56 -17.50 26.75
N LYS A 211 78.82 -18.73 27.21
CA LYS A 211 77.88 -19.86 27.16
C LYS A 211 76.68 -19.66 28.07
N ALA A 212 76.85 -19.05 29.24
CA ALA A 212 75.75 -18.65 30.12
C ALA A 212 74.93 -17.47 29.57
N GLN A 213 75.54 -16.61 28.73
CA GLN A 213 74.87 -15.46 28.14
C GLN A 213 73.82 -15.86 27.09
N VAL A 214 74.07 -16.90 26.29
CA VAL A 214 73.12 -17.37 25.25
C VAL A 214 71.73 -17.72 25.81
N PRO A 215 71.57 -18.65 26.78
CA PRO A 215 70.24 -19.00 27.31
C PRO A 215 69.55 -17.84 28.03
N LEU A 216 70.32 -16.89 28.59
CA LEU A 216 69.76 -15.65 29.15
C LEU A 216 69.10 -14.78 28.07
N VAL A 217 69.73 -14.65 26.89
CA VAL A 217 69.14 -13.91 25.76
C VAL A 217 68.02 -14.69 25.09
N GLU A 218 68.10 -16.02 25.01
CA GLU A 218 66.97 -16.86 24.53
C GLU A 218 65.74 -16.72 25.44
N ALA A 219 65.92 -16.64 26.76
CA ALA A 219 64.83 -16.35 27.70
C ALA A 219 64.21 -14.96 27.47
N ARG A 220 65.03 -13.94 27.18
CA ARG A 220 64.56 -12.59 26.80
C ARG A 220 63.78 -12.61 25.49
N LEU A 221 64.26 -13.35 24.48
CA LEU A 221 63.57 -13.49 23.20
C LEU A 221 62.19 -14.14 23.39
N LYS A 222 62.12 -15.20 24.20
CA LYS A 222 60.86 -15.86 24.55
C LYS A 222 59.90 -14.92 25.27
N LEU A 223 60.40 -14.07 26.18
CA LEU A 223 59.62 -13.04 26.85
C LEU A 223 59.08 -11.99 25.85
N ALA A 224 59.93 -11.47 24.94
CA ALA A 224 59.54 -10.52 23.90
C ALA A 224 58.50 -11.12 22.92
N GLY A 225 58.62 -12.41 22.59
CA GLY A 225 57.57 -13.13 21.85
C GLY A 225 56.22 -13.13 22.59
N LYS A 226 56.24 -13.29 23.92
CA LYS A 226 55.03 -13.23 24.75
C LYS A 226 54.47 -11.81 24.93
N THR A 227 55.29 -10.76 24.89
CA THR A 227 54.77 -9.38 24.86
C THR A 227 54.08 -9.06 23.53
N VAL A 228 54.61 -9.55 22.40
CA VAL A 228 53.94 -9.46 21.08
C VAL A 228 52.60 -10.21 21.09
N GLU A 229 52.55 -11.45 21.59
CA GLU A 229 51.28 -12.20 21.74
C GLU A 229 50.26 -11.43 22.59
N GLY A 230 50.69 -10.86 23.73
CA GLY A 230 49.85 -10.04 24.60
C GLY A 230 49.35 -8.76 23.91
N ALA A 231 50.20 -8.05 23.18
CA ALA A 231 49.82 -6.86 22.41
C ALA A 231 48.82 -7.19 21.30
N ARG A 232 49.01 -8.30 20.58
CA ARG A 232 48.07 -8.77 19.54
C ARG A 232 46.72 -9.16 20.14
N ALA A 233 46.71 -9.85 21.28
CA ALA A 233 45.49 -10.18 22.02
C ALA A 233 44.76 -8.91 22.49
N GLN A 234 45.49 -7.92 23.01
CA GLN A 234 44.92 -6.63 23.42
C GLN A 234 44.30 -5.87 22.23
N ARG A 235 44.97 -5.83 21.07
CA ARG A 235 44.42 -5.24 19.83
C ARG A 235 43.11 -5.92 19.42
N ALA A 236 43.08 -7.26 19.43
CA ALA A 236 41.87 -8.01 19.10
C ALA A 236 40.72 -7.82 20.12
N ALA A 237 41.05 -7.59 21.40
CA ALA A 237 40.08 -7.26 22.43
C ALA A 237 39.51 -5.84 22.25
N THR A 238 40.36 -4.85 21.94
CA THR A 238 39.92 -3.48 21.61
C THR A 238 39.01 -3.45 20.38
N ASP A 239 39.37 -4.17 19.32
CA ASP A 239 38.56 -4.28 18.09
C ASP A 239 37.17 -4.89 18.38
N LYS A 240 37.11 -6.04 19.06
CA LYS A 240 35.83 -6.66 19.46
C LYS A 240 34.99 -5.79 20.38
N ARG A 241 35.61 -5.06 21.32
CA ARG A 241 34.92 -4.16 22.25
C ARG A 241 34.32 -2.96 21.51
N THR A 242 35.07 -2.33 20.62
CA THR A 242 34.60 -1.17 19.84
C THR A 242 33.53 -1.58 18.81
N GLU A 243 33.69 -2.72 18.15
CA GLU A 243 32.68 -3.31 17.27
C GLU A 243 31.35 -3.58 18.00
N ALA A 244 31.40 -4.15 19.22
CA ALA A 244 30.19 -4.35 20.01
C ALA A 244 29.46 -3.02 20.36
N ILE A 245 30.21 -1.96 20.66
CA ILE A 245 29.63 -0.62 20.92
C ILE A 245 28.99 -0.05 19.64
N ILE A 246 29.67 -0.18 18.49
CA ILE A 246 29.12 0.22 17.18
C ILE A 246 27.80 -0.50 16.92
N GLN A 247 27.74 -1.82 17.11
CA GLN A 247 26.52 -2.61 16.92
C GLN A 247 25.37 -2.16 17.83
N THR A 248 25.65 -1.78 19.09
CA THR A 248 24.62 -1.24 19.99
C THR A 248 24.07 0.12 19.54
N GLU A 249 24.92 1.02 19.05
CA GLU A 249 24.46 2.32 18.54
C GLU A 249 23.80 2.19 17.14
N GLU A 250 24.21 1.26 16.30
CA GLU A 250 23.49 0.93 15.05
C GLU A 250 22.09 0.38 15.32
N ALA A 251 21.91 -0.40 16.39
CA ALA A 251 20.59 -0.81 16.85
C ALA A 251 19.76 0.39 17.35
N ALA A 252 20.38 1.34 18.07
CA ALA A 252 19.73 2.59 18.48
C ALA A 252 19.29 3.45 17.28
N VAL A 253 20.15 3.64 16.26
CA VAL A 253 19.81 4.33 15.00
C VAL A 253 18.63 3.65 14.30
N LYS A 254 18.62 2.30 14.22
CA LYS A 254 17.51 1.54 13.62
C LYS A 254 16.20 1.75 14.41
N SER A 255 16.27 1.75 15.74
CA SER A 255 15.12 2.02 16.62
C SER A 255 14.57 3.44 16.43
N ALA A 256 15.43 4.46 16.46
CA ALA A 256 15.05 5.86 16.24
C ALA A 256 14.44 6.09 14.83
N ARG A 257 15.00 5.45 13.79
CA ARG A 257 14.43 5.49 12.43
C ARG A 257 13.04 4.84 12.36
N SER A 258 12.78 3.80 13.14
CA SER A 258 11.47 3.16 13.28
C SER A 258 10.46 4.05 14.01
N GLU A 259 10.87 4.68 15.11
CA GLU A 259 10.06 5.68 15.83
C GLU A 259 9.66 6.83 14.88
N ARG A 260 10.63 7.42 14.18
CA ARG A 260 10.38 8.46 13.16
C ARG A 260 9.40 8.01 12.09
N ALA A 261 9.49 6.76 11.60
CA ALA A 261 8.57 6.23 10.59
C ALA A 261 7.14 6.13 11.13
N SER A 262 6.96 5.67 12.37
CA SER A 262 5.65 5.62 13.05
C SER A 262 5.06 7.02 13.25
N VAL A 263 5.85 7.97 13.75
CA VAL A 263 5.42 9.38 13.91
C VAL A 263 5.05 10.01 12.56
N ARG A 264 5.81 9.73 11.50
CA ARG A 264 5.50 10.22 10.14
C ARG A 264 4.21 9.62 9.57
N GLN A 265 3.89 8.36 9.88
CA GLN A 265 2.60 7.76 9.52
C GLN A 265 1.44 8.45 10.23
N GLN A 266 1.59 8.76 11.53
CA GLN A 266 0.59 9.51 12.30
C GLN A 266 0.38 10.92 11.72
N PHE A 267 1.46 11.65 11.44
CA PHE A 267 1.41 12.96 10.78
C PHE A 267 0.68 12.91 9.43
N ASN A 268 1.02 11.96 8.55
CA ASN A 268 0.36 11.78 7.26
C ASN A 268 -1.15 11.48 7.41
N THR A 269 -1.55 10.78 8.48
CA THR A 269 -2.94 10.44 8.76
C THR A 269 -3.74 11.68 9.16
N ILE A 270 -3.20 12.49 10.09
CA ILE A 270 -3.78 13.77 10.52
C ILE A 270 -3.87 14.73 9.32
N LYS A 271 -2.80 14.84 8.51
CA LYS A 271 -2.79 15.66 7.30
C LYS A 271 -3.86 15.25 6.29
N THR A 272 -4.04 13.93 6.07
CA THR A 272 -5.11 13.41 5.20
C THR A 272 -6.50 13.73 5.75
N GLN A 273 -6.67 13.74 7.08
CA GLN A 273 -7.93 14.14 7.72
C GLN A 273 -8.19 15.65 7.54
N LEU A 274 -7.18 16.50 7.76
CA LEU A 274 -7.27 17.95 7.55
C LEU A 274 -7.57 18.28 6.08
N GLU A 275 -6.85 17.69 5.13
CA GLU A 275 -7.08 17.90 3.69
C GLU A 275 -8.50 17.48 3.24
N ARG A 276 -9.07 16.43 3.83
CA ARG A 276 -10.47 16.04 3.62
C ARG A 276 -11.42 17.08 4.23
N GLN A 277 -11.11 17.55 5.44
CA GLN A 277 -11.94 18.48 6.20
C GLN A 277 -11.97 19.90 5.64
N GLU A 278 -10.91 20.33 4.95
CA GLU A 278 -10.89 21.61 4.22
C GLU A 278 -11.64 21.52 2.88
N ASN A 279 -11.83 20.32 2.33
CA ASN A 279 -12.41 20.07 1.01
C ASN A 279 -13.79 19.39 1.06
N LEU A 280 -14.71 19.92 1.86
CA LEU A 280 -16.09 19.43 2.01
C LEU A 280 -17.03 19.85 0.87
N ARG A 281 -16.55 19.70 -0.37
CA ARG A 281 -17.28 20.08 -1.60
C ARG A 281 -17.56 18.84 -2.43
N VAL A 282 -18.82 18.61 -2.72
CA VAL A 282 -19.25 17.47 -3.56
C VAL A 282 -19.51 17.96 -4.97
N TYR A 283 -18.85 17.34 -5.94
CA TYR A 283 -18.88 17.70 -7.35
C TYR A 283 -19.66 16.67 -8.18
N ALA A 284 -20.21 17.10 -9.32
CA ALA A 284 -20.86 16.23 -10.27
C ALA A 284 -19.85 15.28 -10.96
N PRO A 285 -20.06 13.94 -10.96
CA PRO A 285 -19.12 12.99 -11.57
C PRO A 285 -19.17 12.97 -13.10
N VAL A 286 -20.29 13.40 -13.71
CA VAL A 286 -20.54 13.39 -15.15
C VAL A 286 -21.44 14.57 -15.56
N ASP A 287 -21.41 14.93 -16.85
CA ASP A 287 -22.41 15.84 -17.44
C ASP A 287 -23.81 15.23 -17.36
N GLY A 288 -24.80 15.99 -16.88
CA GLY A 288 -26.19 15.53 -16.83
C GLY A 288 -27.15 16.50 -16.14
N THR A 289 -28.34 16.01 -15.82
CA THR A 289 -29.36 16.76 -15.11
C THR A 289 -29.57 16.19 -13.70
N VAL A 290 -29.71 17.06 -12.70
CA VAL A 290 -30.09 16.66 -11.33
C VAL A 290 -31.56 16.23 -11.34
N PHE A 291 -31.82 14.93 -11.21
CA PHE A 291 -33.16 14.35 -11.30
C PHE A 291 -33.94 14.45 -9.99
N ARG A 292 -33.26 14.28 -8.86
CA ARG A 292 -33.85 14.43 -7.51
C ARG A 292 -32.75 14.66 -6.49
N ILE A 293 -32.97 15.56 -5.54
CA ILE A 293 -32.16 15.73 -4.34
C ILE A 293 -32.83 14.89 -3.24
N LEU A 294 -32.05 14.01 -2.60
CA LEU A 294 -32.57 12.99 -1.69
C LEU A 294 -32.42 13.37 -0.21
N ALA A 295 -31.48 14.26 0.11
CA ALA A 295 -31.43 14.94 1.40
C ALA A 295 -32.29 16.22 1.31
N ASN A 296 -33.42 16.25 2.02
CA ASN A 296 -34.51 17.24 1.85
C ASN A 296 -33.99 18.68 1.76
N ALA A 297 -34.14 19.28 0.58
CA ALA A 297 -33.46 20.53 0.21
C ALA A 297 -34.11 21.82 0.75
N GLU A 298 -35.25 21.73 1.45
CA GLU A 298 -36.09 22.89 1.82
C GLU A 298 -35.63 23.62 3.10
N ALA A 299 -34.78 22.99 3.93
CA ALA A 299 -34.20 23.63 5.11
C ALA A 299 -32.72 23.24 5.26
N GLY A 300 -31.82 24.19 4.98
CA GLY A 300 -30.39 24.02 5.24
C GLY A 300 -30.14 23.72 6.72
N GLY A 301 -29.40 22.65 7.02
CA GLY A 301 -29.19 22.17 8.39
C GLY A 301 -29.39 20.68 8.62
N GLN A 302 -29.86 19.92 7.63
CA GLN A 302 -29.97 18.45 7.76
C GLN A 302 -28.58 17.81 7.91
N LEU A 303 -28.47 16.87 8.85
CA LEU A 303 -27.32 16.00 9.06
C LEU A 303 -27.37 14.83 8.07
N VAL A 304 -26.25 14.58 7.39
CA VAL A 304 -26.05 13.56 6.36
C VAL A 304 -24.90 12.67 6.79
N ARG A 305 -25.07 11.34 6.71
CA ARG A 305 -24.02 10.38 7.06
C ARG A 305 -23.05 10.09 5.90
N ALA A 306 -21.85 9.60 6.22
CA ALA A 306 -20.92 9.12 5.20
C ALA A 306 -21.58 7.99 4.36
N GLY A 307 -21.50 8.11 3.03
CA GLY A 307 -22.14 7.19 2.09
C GLY A 307 -23.65 7.40 1.87
N GLU A 308 -24.29 8.34 2.56
CA GLU A 308 -25.70 8.68 2.33
C GLU A 308 -25.89 9.34 0.97
N ARG A 309 -27.03 9.07 0.32
CA ARG A 309 -27.32 9.53 -1.04
C ARG A 309 -27.81 10.97 -1.00
N LEU A 310 -27.02 11.88 -1.55
CA LEU A 310 -27.30 13.32 -1.61
C LEU A 310 -28.23 13.67 -2.76
N ALA A 311 -27.91 13.21 -3.97
CA ALA A 311 -28.66 13.52 -5.19
C ALA A 311 -28.59 12.38 -6.21
N VAL A 312 -29.53 12.38 -7.16
CA VAL A 312 -29.56 11.49 -8.32
C VAL A 312 -29.25 12.33 -9.56
N LEU A 313 -28.13 12.07 -10.24
CA LEU A 313 -27.85 12.63 -11.55
C LEU A 313 -28.29 11.64 -12.64
N VAL A 314 -28.99 12.15 -13.66
CA VAL A 314 -29.25 11.43 -14.90
C VAL A 314 -28.26 11.95 -15.95
N PRO A 315 -27.33 11.11 -16.45
CA PRO A 315 -26.33 11.55 -17.43
C PRO A 315 -26.96 12.01 -18.74
N ASP A 316 -26.38 13.05 -19.35
CA ASP A 316 -26.84 13.56 -20.63
C ASP A 316 -26.66 12.52 -21.75
N ILE A 317 -27.77 12.01 -22.28
CA ILE A 317 -27.74 11.13 -23.44
C ILE A 317 -27.43 11.96 -24.69
N ARG A 318 -26.14 12.15 -25.01
CA ARG A 318 -25.73 12.57 -26.35
C ARG A 318 -26.18 11.48 -27.34
N PRO A 319 -27.07 11.75 -28.31
CA PRO A 319 -27.55 10.74 -29.25
C PRO A 319 -26.45 10.37 -30.26
N GLY A 320 -25.56 9.47 -29.84
CA GLY A 320 -24.43 9.00 -30.62
C GLY A 320 -24.83 8.08 -31.77
N ALA A 321 -24.61 8.55 -33.00
CA ALA A 321 -24.43 7.80 -34.25
C ALA A 321 -25.35 6.58 -34.50
N LYS A 322 -26.27 6.73 -35.48
CA LYS A 322 -27.01 5.62 -36.07
C LYS A 322 -26.04 4.55 -36.61
N LEU A 323 -25.94 3.41 -35.94
CA LEU A 323 -25.29 2.22 -36.49
C LEU A 323 -26.08 1.76 -37.71
N ALA A 324 -25.44 1.77 -38.88
CA ALA A 324 -26.00 1.20 -40.10
C ALA A 324 -26.26 -0.32 -39.90
N PRO A 325 -27.37 -0.87 -40.41
CA PRO A 325 -27.68 -2.28 -40.22
C PRO A 325 -26.65 -3.15 -40.93
N MET A 326 -25.85 -3.90 -40.16
CA MET A 326 -24.91 -4.87 -40.72
C MET A 326 -25.70 -5.94 -41.51
N ALA A 327 -25.39 -6.05 -42.80
CA ALA A 327 -25.89 -7.13 -43.63
C ALA A 327 -25.42 -8.48 -43.04
N ARG A 328 -26.36 -9.41 -42.82
CA ARG A 328 -26.04 -10.77 -42.38
C ARG A 328 -25.30 -11.51 -43.50
N SER A 329 -23.96 -11.53 -43.45
CA SER A 329 -23.19 -12.45 -44.29
C SER A 329 -23.42 -13.89 -43.83
N ARG A 330 -23.57 -14.80 -44.80
CA ARG A 330 -23.82 -16.22 -44.50
C ARG A 330 -22.56 -16.83 -43.86
N ALA A 331 -22.74 -17.52 -42.74
CA ALA A 331 -21.68 -18.31 -42.13
C ALA A 331 -21.17 -19.37 -43.13
N ARG A 332 -19.86 -19.40 -43.37
CA ARG A 332 -19.16 -20.48 -44.05
C ARG A 332 -18.18 -21.10 -43.05
N ALA A 333 -18.36 -22.39 -42.76
CA ALA A 333 -17.55 -23.08 -41.76
C ALA A 333 -16.09 -23.26 -42.21
N ALA A 334 -15.13 -23.05 -41.30
CA ALA A 334 -13.73 -23.38 -41.51
C ALA A 334 -12.97 -23.57 -40.19
N GLY A 335 -12.48 -24.80 -39.95
CA GLY A 335 -11.24 -25.12 -39.21
C GLY A 335 -11.23 -25.01 -37.67
N PRO A 336 -10.69 -26.02 -36.95
CA PRO A 336 -10.43 -25.92 -35.51
C PRO A 336 -9.16 -25.09 -35.23
N VAL A 337 -9.21 -24.22 -34.21
CA VAL A 337 -8.11 -23.36 -33.80
C VAL A 337 -7.23 -24.05 -32.75
N ARG A 338 -5.91 -23.95 -32.91
CA ARG A 338 -4.88 -24.54 -32.04
C ARG A 338 -4.63 -23.64 -30.83
N ALA A 339 -4.57 -24.22 -29.62
CA ALA A 339 -4.37 -23.45 -28.38
C ALA A 339 -2.93 -22.93 -28.22
N PRO A 340 -2.72 -21.73 -27.63
CA PRO A 340 -1.41 -21.21 -27.28
C PRO A 340 -0.88 -21.79 -25.95
N ARG A 341 0.45 -21.87 -25.82
CA ARG A 341 1.11 -22.19 -24.54
C ARG A 341 1.21 -20.95 -23.64
N PRO A 342 1.15 -21.09 -22.30
CA PRO A 342 1.47 -20.03 -21.35
C PRO A 342 3.00 -19.74 -21.31
N PRO A 343 3.41 -18.59 -20.75
CA PRO A 343 4.82 -18.20 -20.62
C PRO A 343 5.63 -19.08 -19.66
#